data_AF-A0AA37CXY3-F1
#
_entry.id   AF-A0AA37CXY3-F1
#
_cell.length_a   1.000
_cell.length_b   1.000
_cell.length_c   1.000
_cell.angle_alpha   90.00
_cell.angle_beta   90.00
_cell.angle_gamma   90.00
#
_symmetry.space_group_name_H-M   'P 1'
#
loop_
_entity.id
_entity.type
_entity.pdbx_description
1 polymer ?
#
loop_
_entity_poly.entity_id
_entity_poly.type
_entity_poly.pdbx_seq_one_letter_code
_entity_poly.pdbx_strand_id
1 'polypeptide(L)'
;MILALVGTSPDEVESVIDVAMAGRSKVQRFSVSHRPAGARPFALRAALERDRHNADWLTIVPAIYPDEVETVRALGGRVAHVYSMCAHPEIAIRVGDLMVACPGKRNAAHLVSAADLHATLRAATLAGRSRQTKPRA
;
A
#
# COMPACT_ATOMS: atom_id res chain seq x y z
N MET A 1 -4.99 4.33 -7.26
CA MET A 1 -4.25 3.12 -6.87
C MET A 1 -4.26 3.13 -5.35
N ILE A 2 -4.47 1.98 -4.73
CA ILE A 2 -4.60 1.90 -3.28
C ILE A 2 -3.48 0.99 -2.76
N LEU A 3 -2.81 1.42 -1.70
CA LEU A 3 -1.77 0.65 -1.03
C LEU A 3 -2.09 0.57 0.45
N ALA A 4 -2.26 -0.64 0.98
CA ALA A 4 -2.15 -0.88 2.40
C ALA A 4 -0.67 -0.97 2.78
N LEU A 5 -0.22 -0.11 3.67
CA LEU A 5 1.14 -0.12 4.20
C LEU A 5 1.10 -0.69 5.62
N VAL A 6 1.77 -1.82 5.81
CA VAL A 6 1.78 -2.61 7.04
C VAL A 6 3.18 -2.52 7.63
N GLY A 7 3.29 -2.22 8.91
CA GLY A 7 4.57 -2.23 9.62
C GLY A 7 4.38 -2.54 11.09
N THR A 8 5.43 -3.04 11.74
CA THR A 8 5.41 -3.39 13.17
C THR A 8 5.47 -2.19 14.09
N SER A 9 6.00 -1.07 13.60
CA SER A 9 6.10 0.19 14.33
C SER A 9 5.36 1.29 13.57
N PRO A 10 4.46 2.05 14.24
CA PRO A 10 3.84 3.22 13.65
C PRO A 10 4.87 4.21 13.10
N ASP A 11 5.97 4.46 13.82
CA ASP A 11 7.00 5.42 13.41
C ASP A 11 7.70 4.99 12.11
N GLU A 12 7.91 3.68 11.92
CA GLU A 12 8.49 3.17 10.67
C GLU A 12 7.54 3.34 9.50
N VAL A 13 6.25 3.06 9.71
CA VAL A 13 5.19 3.27 8.72
C VAL A 13 5.10 4.75 8.34
N GLU A 14 5.11 5.65 9.32
CA GLU A 14 5.07 7.10 9.08
C GLU A 14 6.32 7.57 8.33
N SER A 15 7.51 7.11 8.69
CA SER A 15 8.74 7.48 7.98
C SER A 15 8.71 7.09 6.49
N VAL A 16 8.15 5.92 6.16
CA VAL A 16 7.96 5.48 4.78
C VAL A 16 6.95 6.37 4.06
N ILE A 17 5.84 6.73 4.72
CA ILE A 17 4.82 7.62 4.15
C ILE A 17 5.39 9.01 3.88
N ASP A 18 6.14 9.57 4.82
CA ASP A 18 6.75 10.90 4.68
C ASP A 18 7.68 10.95 3.46
N VAL A 19 8.52 9.92 3.29
CA VAL A 19 9.40 9.82 2.11
C VAL A 19 8.60 9.59 0.82
N ALA A 20 7.56 8.76 0.86
CA ALA A 20 6.72 8.50 -0.31
C ALA A 20 5.93 9.74 -0.77
N MET A 21 5.55 10.61 0.17
CA MET A 21 4.85 11.86 -0.08
C MET A 21 5.80 13.03 -0.39
N ALA A 22 7.06 12.95 0.04
CA ALA A 22 8.05 13.99 -0.19
C ALA A 22 8.20 14.30 -1.70
N GLY A 23 7.82 15.51 -2.10
CA GLY A 23 7.94 15.99 -3.48
C GLY A 23 6.94 15.39 -4.48
N ARG A 24 5.89 14.68 -4.02
CA ARG A 24 4.91 14.02 -4.89
C ARG A 24 3.51 14.58 -4.67
N SER A 25 3.02 15.38 -5.62
CA SER A 25 1.65 15.94 -5.56
C SER A 25 0.52 14.91 -5.75
N LYS A 26 0.86 13.67 -6.17
CA LYS A 26 -0.10 12.61 -6.50
C LYS A 26 -0.12 11.45 -5.50
N VAL A 27 0.50 11.62 -4.34
CA VAL A 27 0.48 10.64 -3.25
C VAL A 27 -0.29 11.26 -2.11
N GLN A 28 -1.27 10.54 -1.58
CA GLN A 28 -2.08 10.96 -0.45
C GLN A 28 -2.17 9.86 0.60
N ARG A 29 -2.43 10.26 1.83
CA ARG A 29 -2.63 9.37 2.97
C ARG A 29 -4.11 9.35 3.36
N PHE A 30 -4.64 8.17 3.62
CA PHE A 30 -5.97 7.99 4.20
C PHE A 30 -5.91 7.02 5.37
N SER A 31 -6.28 7.48 6.57
CA SER A 31 -6.23 6.67 7.79
C SER A 31 -7.60 6.57 8.46
N VAL A 32 -7.90 5.37 8.94
CA VAL A 32 -9.10 5.05 9.73
C VAL A 32 -8.75 4.68 11.18
N SER A 33 -7.54 4.97 11.64
CA SER A 33 -7.05 4.65 12.99
C SER A 33 -7.91 5.26 14.10
N HIS A 34 -8.54 6.41 13.85
CA HIS A 34 -9.44 7.10 14.77
C HIS A 34 -10.83 6.44 14.87
N ARG A 35 -11.13 5.43 14.06
CA ARG A 35 -12.43 4.75 14.06
C ARG A 35 -12.39 3.45 14.87
N PRO A 36 -13.53 3.03 15.45
CA PRO A 36 -13.66 1.71 16.08
C PRO A 36 -13.33 0.59 15.08
N ALA A 37 -12.62 -0.45 15.51
CA ALA A 37 -12.14 -1.54 14.63
C ALA A 37 -13.22 -2.11 13.69
N GLY A 38 -14.40 -2.43 14.22
CA GLY A 38 -15.51 -2.97 13.42
C GLY A 38 -16.09 -2.02 12.35
N ALA A 39 -15.86 -0.70 12.47
CA ALA A 39 -16.34 0.28 11.50
C ALA A 39 -15.29 0.63 10.41
N ARG A 40 -14.04 0.20 10.59
CA ARG A 40 -12.93 0.56 9.69
C ARG A 40 -13.09 -0.02 8.28
N PRO A 41 -13.46 -1.31 8.10
CA PRO A 41 -13.68 -1.87 6.76
C PRO A 41 -14.72 -1.10 5.95
N PHE A 42 -15.84 -0.74 6.59
CA PHE A 42 -16.89 0.04 5.94
C PHE A 42 -16.40 1.44 5.54
N ALA A 43 -15.70 2.12 6.44
CA ALA A 43 -15.15 3.45 6.16
C ALA A 43 -14.12 3.43 5.03
N LEU A 44 -13.22 2.44 5.02
CA LEU A 44 -12.25 2.23 3.95
C LEU A 44 -12.94 1.99 2.61
N ARG A 45 -13.93 1.10 2.55
CA ARG A 45 -14.69 0.84 1.34
C ARG A 45 -15.39 2.12 0.84
N ALA A 46 -16.11 2.82 1.71
CA ALA A 46 -16.84 4.02 1.33
C ALA A 46 -15.94 5.13 0.79
N ALA A 47 -14.74 5.30 1.36
CA ALA A 47 -13.80 6.33 0.94
C ALA A 47 -13.02 5.95 -0.33
N LEU A 48 -12.59 4.69 -0.44
CA LEU A 48 -11.60 4.27 -1.44
C LEU A 48 -12.22 3.64 -2.70
N GLU A 49 -13.53 3.36 -2.71
CA GLU A 49 -14.22 2.80 -3.90
C GLU A 49 -14.00 3.66 -5.15
N ARG A 50 -13.94 4.99 -4.99
CA ARG A 50 -13.70 5.94 -6.10
C ARG A 50 -12.24 5.91 -6.59
N ASP A 51 -11.31 5.57 -5.71
CA ASP A 51 -9.87 5.57 -5.99
C ASP A 51 -9.38 4.30 -6.69
N ARG A 52 -10.21 3.24 -6.70
CA ARG A 52 -9.85 1.91 -7.23
C ARG A 52 -9.39 1.95 -8.69
N HIS A 53 -9.96 2.85 -9.50
CA HIS A 53 -9.66 2.96 -10.93
C HIS A 53 -8.67 4.06 -11.31
N ASN A 54 -8.34 4.93 -10.36
CA ASN A 54 -7.45 6.06 -10.58
C ASN A 54 -6.01 5.57 -10.71
N ALA A 55 -5.39 5.66 -11.88
CA ALA A 55 -4.00 5.20 -12.07
C ALA A 55 -2.95 6.28 -11.79
N ASP A 56 -3.36 7.53 -11.61
CA ASP A 56 -2.46 8.66 -11.42
C ASP A 56 -2.18 8.94 -9.95
N TRP A 57 -3.18 8.74 -9.10
CA TRP A 57 -3.08 8.95 -7.66
C TRP A 57 -2.78 7.65 -6.92
N LEU A 58 -1.93 7.75 -5.90
CA LEU A 58 -1.69 6.71 -4.92
C LEU A 58 -2.28 7.13 -3.57
N THR A 59 -3.23 6.34 -3.07
CA THR A 59 -3.75 6.46 -1.71
C THR A 59 -3.07 5.41 -0.84
N ILE A 60 -2.29 5.86 0.14
CA ILE A 60 -1.63 5.01 1.13
C ILE A 60 -2.51 4.93 2.38
N VAL A 61 -2.81 3.70 2.78
CA VAL A 61 -3.57 3.36 3.98
C VAL A 61 -2.61 2.71 4.98
N PRO A 62 -2.24 3.40 6.08
CA PRO A 62 -1.51 2.76 7.17
C PRO A 62 -2.43 1.72 7.80
N ALA A 63 -2.13 0.44 7.59
CA ALA A 63 -2.96 -0.67 8.02
C ALA A 63 -2.38 -1.30 9.29
N ILE A 64 -3.25 -1.42 10.30
CA ILE A 64 -2.94 -1.96 11.64
C ILE A 64 -3.63 -3.32 11.82
N TYR A 65 -4.82 -3.49 11.24
CA TYR A 65 -5.62 -4.71 11.40
C TYR A 65 -5.75 -5.52 10.11
N PRO A 66 -5.85 -6.86 10.20
CA PRO A 66 -6.04 -7.72 9.03
C PRO A 66 -7.24 -7.33 8.16
N ASP A 67 -8.36 -6.94 8.79
CA ASP A 67 -9.58 -6.56 8.06
C ASP A 67 -9.41 -5.31 7.19
N GLU A 68 -8.53 -4.39 7.58
CA GLU A 68 -8.18 -3.21 6.77
C GLU A 68 -7.44 -3.65 5.50
N VAL A 69 -6.50 -4.59 5.64
CA VAL A 69 -5.74 -5.16 4.53
C VAL A 69 -6.65 -5.93 3.58
N GLU A 70 -7.54 -6.78 4.11
CA GLU A 70 -8.50 -7.52 3.28
C GLU A 70 -9.45 -6.58 2.54
N THR A 71 -9.88 -5.49 3.19
CA THR A 71 -10.70 -4.47 2.53
C THR A 71 -9.96 -3.83 1.35
N VAL A 72 -8.70 -3.45 1.55
CA VAL A 72 -7.87 -2.88 0.47
C VAL A 72 -7.67 -3.89 -0.67
N ARG A 73 -7.43 -5.16 -0.37
CA ARG A 73 -7.33 -6.23 -1.39
C ARG A 73 -8.63 -6.39 -2.17
N ALA A 74 -9.78 -6.38 -1.49
CA ALA A 74 -11.09 -6.50 -2.13
C ALA A 74 -11.40 -5.35 -3.10
N LEU A 75 -10.83 -4.16 -2.85
CA LEU A 75 -10.88 -3.00 -3.75
C LEU A 75 -9.88 -3.07 -4.91
N GLY A 76 -9.13 -4.16 -5.04
CA GLY A 76 -8.05 -4.31 -6.03
C GLY A 76 -6.77 -3.55 -5.68
N GLY A 77 -6.63 -3.10 -4.43
CA GLY A 77 -5.42 -2.47 -3.91
C GLY A 77 -4.28 -3.48 -3.71
N ARG A 78 -3.07 -2.93 -3.49
CA ARG A 78 -1.86 -3.69 -3.17
C ARG A 78 -1.56 -3.61 -1.68
N VAL A 79 -0.73 -4.53 -1.21
CA VAL A 79 -0.24 -4.57 0.18
C VAL A 79 1.27 -4.46 0.14
N ALA A 80 1.82 -3.59 0.97
CA ALA A 80 3.25 -3.40 1.19
C ALA A 80 3.56 -3.60 2.66
N HIS A 81 4.63 -4.36 2.93
CA HIS A 81 5.13 -4.58 4.28
C HIS A 81 6.45 -3.83 4.45
N VAL A 82 6.52 -2.99 5.46
CA VAL A 82 7.74 -2.29 5.84
C VAL A 82 8.74 -3.34 6.34
N TYR A 83 9.91 -3.37 5.72
CA TYR A 83 10.99 -4.27 6.09
C TYR A 83 11.60 -3.82 7.42
N SER A 84 11.39 -4.65 8.44
CA SER A 84 11.85 -4.43 9.81
C SER A 84 12.45 -5.74 10.36
N MET A 85 12.98 -5.68 11.59
CA MET A 85 13.56 -6.85 12.27
C MET A 85 12.52 -7.94 12.55
N CYS A 86 11.27 -7.54 12.72
CA CYS A 86 10.13 -8.42 12.99
C CYS A 86 9.06 -8.21 11.92
N ALA A 87 8.34 -9.28 11.58
CA ALA A 87 7.12 -9.19 10.77
C ALA A 87 5.93 -8.74 11.64
N HIS A 88 4.88 -8.21 11.00
CA HIS A 88 3.64 -7.87 11.70
C HIS A 88 3.03 -9.15 12.31
N PRO A 89 2.63 -9.15 13.60
CA PRO A 89 2.23 -10.38 14.30
C PRO A 89 0.95 -11.01 13.74
N GLU A 90 0.03 -10.18 13.22
CA GLU A 90 -1.31 -10.64 12.80
C GLU A 90 -1.53 -10.57 11.29
N ILE A 91 -0.66 -9.87 10.56
CA ILE A 91 -0.85 -9.62 9.12
C ILE A 91 0.25 -10.37 8.37
N ALA A 92 -0.11 -11.53 7.84
CA ALA A 92 0.80 -12.37 7.08
C ALA A 92 1.13 -11.75 5.71
N ILE A 93 2.40 -11.89 5.30
CA ILE A 93 2.85 -11.53 3.96
C ILE A 93 2.34 -12.58 2.96
N ARG A 94 1.59 -12.14 1.94
CA ARG A 94 1.08 -13.03 0.87
C ARG A 94 1.92 -12.92 -0.39
N VAL A 95 1.82 -13.94 -1.25
CA VAL A 95 2.40 -13.91 -2.59
C VAL A 95 1.86 -12.70 -3.36
N GLY A 96 2.76 -11.89 -3.90
CA GLY A 96 2.42 -10.66 -4.63
C GLY A 96 2.32 -9.40 -3.77
N ASP A 97 2.49 -9.52 -2.46
CA ASP A 97 2.71 -8.36 -1.59
C ASP A 97 4.12 -7.81 -1.84
N LEU A 98 4.27 -6.50 -1.61
CA LEU A 98 5.54 -5.80 -1.74
C LEU A 98 6.27 -5.75 -0.40
N MET A 99 7.60 -5.71 -0.46
CA MET A 99 8.45 -5.37 0.68
C MET A 99 9.03 -3.99 0.45
N VAL A 100 8.95 -3.12 1.46
CA VAL A 100 9.37 -1.71 1.37
C VAL A 100 10.52 -1.46 2.33
N ALA A 101 11.60 -0.86 1.82
CA ALA A 101 12.71 -0.46 2.68
C ALA A 101 12.28 0.68 3.61
N CYS A 102 12.50 0.50 4.92
CA CYS A 102 12.38 1.59 5.89
C CYS A 102 13.52 2.60 5.65
N PRO A 103 13.23 3.92 5.54
CA PRO A 103 14.25 4.95 5.43
C PRO A 103 15.33 4.84 6.52
N GLY A 104 16.59 5.06 6.16
CA GLY A 104 17.72 4.98 7.09
C GLY A 104 18.13 3.55 7.51
N LYS A 105 17.44 2.50 7.03
CA LYS A 105 17.80 1.10 7.29
C LYS A 105 18.36 0.41 6.06
N ARG A 106 18.76 -0.86 6.24
CA ARG A 106 19.33 -1.69 5.17
C ARG A 106 18.36 -1.78 3.99
N ASN A 107 18.85 -1.37 2.82
CA ASN A 107 18.15 -1.54 1.56
C ASN A 107 18.72 -2.77 0.84
N ALA A 108 17.84 -3.66 0.36
CA ALA A 108 18.21 -4.83 -0.42
C ALA A 108 17.55 -4.74 -1.80
N ALA A 109 18.15 -5.35 -2.82
CA ALA A 109 17.71 -5.18 -4.21
C ALA A 109 16.25 -5.61 -4.50
N HIS A 110 15.68 -6.46 -3.65
CA HIS A 110 14.28 -6.91 -3.76
C HIS A 110 13.28 -6.01 -3.02
N LEU A 111 13.76 -5.01 -2.27
CA LEU A 111 12.92 -4.06 -1.55
C LEU A 111 12.60 -2.87 -2.45
N VAL A 112 11.36 -2.42 -2.40
CA VAL A 112 10.95 -1.17 -3.03
C VAL A 112 11.38 -0.01 -2.13
N SER A 113 12.05 0.99 -2.68
CA SER A 113 12.36 2.21 -1.93
C SER A 113 11.07 3.00 -1.65
N ALA A 114 10.99 3.66 -0.49
CA ALA A 114 9.82 4.49 -0.17
C ALA A 114 9.56 5.58 -1.23
N ALA A 115 10.62 6.15 -1.81
CA ALA A 115 10.53 7.20 -2.83
C ALA A 115 10.01 6.70 -4.20
N ASP A 116 10.19 5.40 -4.47
CA ASP A 116 9.80 4.77 -5.73
C ASP A 116 8.42 4.09 -5.66
N LEU A 117 7.80 3.99 -4.48
CA LEU A 117 6.51 3.32 -4.26
C LEU A 117 5.45 3.71 -5.31
N HIS A 118 5.27 5.01 -5.56
CA HIS A 118 4.32 5.50 -6.56
C HIS A 118 4.67 5.01 -7.97
N ALA A 119 5.93 5.13 -8.38
CA ALA A 119 6.39 4.74 -9.70
C ALA A 119 6.27 3.21 -9.91
N THR A 120 6.68 2.41 -8.92
CA THR A 120 6.58 0.95 -8.94
C THR A 120 5.13 0.50 -9.06
N LEU A 121 4.23 1.06 -8.25
CA LEU A 121 2.81 0.70 -8.30
C LEU A 121 2.16 1.13 -9.62
N ARG A 122 2.47 2.33 -10.11
CA ARG A 122 1.96 2.82 -11.40
C ARG A 122 2.41 1.92 -12.54
N ALA A 123 3.69 1.57 -12.59
CA ALA A 123 4.23 0.66 -13.60
C ALA A 123 3.53 -0.70 -13.55
N ALA A 124 3.34 -1.28 -12.35
CA ALA A 124 2.64 -2.54 -12.17
C ALA A 124 1.16 -2.46 -12.63
N THR A 125 0.46 -1.38 -12.30
CA THR A 125 -0.93 -1.15 -12.72
C THR A 125 -1.04 -1.02 -14.25
N LEU A 126 -0.14 -0.27 -14.89
CA LEU A 126 -0.13 -0.10 -16.35
C LEU A 126 0.23 -1.41 -17.08
N ALA A 127 1.24 -2.14 -16.59
CA ALA A 127 1.63 -3.43 -17.16
C ALA A 127 0.49 -4.47 -17.07
N GLY A 128 -0.29 -4.46 -15.99
CA GLY A 128 -1.46 -5.31 -15.82
C GLY A 128 -2.55 -5.03 -16.88
N ARG A 129 -2.79 -3.76 -17.22
CA ARG A 129 -3.75 -3.37 -18.27
C ARG A 129 -3.32 -3.85 -19.65
N SER A 130 -2.03 -3.72 -19.97
CA SER A 130 -1.49 -4.18 -21.27
C SER A 130 -1.60 -5.69 -21.49
N ARG A 131 -1.63 -6.50 -20.42
CA ARG A 131 -1.83 -7.95 -20.52
C ARG A 131 -3.29 -8.34 -20.78
N GLN A 132 -4.26 -7.52 -20.35
CA GLN A 132 -5.68 -7.77 -20.61
C GLN A 132 -6.11 -7.42 -22.03
N THR A 133 -5.36 -6.58 -22.75
CA THR A 133 -5.71 -6.12 -24.11
C THR A 133 -5.25 -7.05 -25.23
N LYS A 134 -4.53 -8.15 -24.94
CA LYS A 134 -4.28 -9.19 -25.96
C LYS A 134 -5.39 -10.24 -25.88
N PRO A 135 -6.29 -10.35 -26.88
CA PRO A 135 -7.02 -11.60 -27.05
C PRO A 135 -5.97 -12.70 -27.23
N ARG A 136 -6.12 -13.80 -26.49
CA ARG A 136 -5.47 -15.04 -26.88
C ARG A 136 -6.03 -15.41 -28.25
N ALA A 137 -5.20 -15.28 -29.28
CA ALA A 137 -5.44 -15.90 -30.57
C ALA A 137 -5.27 -17.42 -30.45
#